data_AF-A0A380IVE8-F1
#
_entry.id   AF-A0A380IVE8-F1
#
_cell.length_a   1.000
_cell.length_b   1.000
_cell.length_c   1.000
_cell.angle_alpha   90.00
_cell.angle_beta   90.00
_cell.angle_gamma   90.00
#
_symmetry.space_group_name_H-M   'P 1'
#
loop_
_entity.id
_entity.type
_entity.pdbx_description
1 polymer ?
#
loop_
_entity_poly.entity_id
_entity_poly.type
_entity_poly.pdbx_seq_one_letter_code
_entity_poly.pdbx_strand_id
1 'polypeptide(L)'
;MIEFGKQSLYYSKLVRSKAKMFEFDIPMESHIPISEEAQKSFLVALAIVADTAREYFEDYINHKKFNLQLKNQLHNAAEYFDAFLASGLGNSAEYQDYIAILGATAYYLGDYNGSSRVMINYISDDIHLLEDSMTLIKVFIDVITDEIFLNHTPIEGKFSSELNTLVESYRNYILLKTEFSKEIFRNLQYKVYGDGSDFSIIIVNCLLAVVCKKINSSSAKLLPEFSRLDFSLWRDYIQSEDSIKELWPSQIELGRQGIFSGESGIVQMPTSSGKTASVNLILRSAFYSNRIDNALIIAPFRALCREIYRDINAHFVDENNVIVSEVFDLPEIPPDFSIFNDGKKESLYLLQRNCCFY
;
A
#
# COMPACT_ATOMS: atom_id res chain seq x y z
N MET A 1 -1.36 -12.25 24.43
CA MET A 1 -1.71 -11.35 23.33
C MET A 1 -3.08 -10.78 23.64
N ILE A 2 -3.23 -9.45 23.61
CA ILE A 2 -4.55 -8.81 23.75
C ILE A 2 -5.29 -9.04 22.42
N GLU A 3 -6.55 -9.43 22.50
CA GLU A 3 -7.36 -9.77 21.32
C GLU A 3 -8.74 -9.12 21.43
N PHE A 4 -9.36 -8.86 20.27
CA PHE A 4 -10.78 -8.56 20.16
C PHE A 4 -11.60 -9.77 20.61
N GLY A 5 -11.88 -9.84 21.91
CA GLY A 5 -12.77 -10.83 22.49
C GLY A 5 -14.23 -10.62 22.07
N LYS A 6 -15.11 -11.56 22.45
CA LYS A 6 -16.54 -11.53 22.08
C LYS A 6 -17.23 -10.19 22.40
N GLN A 7 -16.89 -9.59 23.54
CA GLN A 7 -17.49 -8.32 23.98
C GLN A 7 -16.98 -7.14 23.14
N SER A 8 -15.68 -7.04 22.88
CA SER A 8 -15.10 -5.98 22.02
C SER A 8 -15.62 -6.10 20.59
N LEU A 9 -15.80 -7.31 20.07
CA LEU A 9 -16.41 -7.55 18.77
C LEU A 9 -17.88 -7.11 18.72
N TYR A 10 -18.64 -7.37 19.80
CA TYR A 10 -20.01 -6.92 19.92
C TYR A 10 -20.10 -5.39 19.93
N TYR A 11 -19.27 -4.72 20.73
CA TYR A 11 -19.23 -3.26 20.79
C TYR A 11 -18.77 -2.62 19.49
N SER A 12 -17.75 -3.20 18.83
CA SER A 12 -17.32 -2.75 17.49
C SER A 12 -18.48 -2.79 16.48
N LYS A 13 -19.30 -3.84 16.49
CA LYS A 13 -20.51 -3.91 15.64
C LYS A 13 -21.52 -2.82 15.94
N LEU A 14 -21.71 -2.46 17.21
CA LEU A 14 -22.60 -1.35 17.59
C LEU A 14 -22.06 -0.02 17.09
N VAL A 15 -20.77 0.26 17.31
CA VAL A 15 -20.11 1.50 16.82
C VAL A 15 -20.23 1.62 15.31
N ARG A 16 -19.99 0.52 14.57
CA ARG A 16 -20.20 0.45 13.11
C ARG A 16 -21.64 0.75 12.70
N SER A 17 -22.60 0.18 13.43
CA SER A 17 -24.02 0.41 13.15
C SER A 17 -24.36 1.89 13.34
N LYS A 18 -23.86 2.52 14.40
CA LYS A 18 -24.04 3.96 14.67
C LYS A 18 -23.39 4.83 13.58
N ALA A 19 -22.17 4.52 13.17
CA ALA A 19 -21.51 5.20 12.05
C ALA A 19 -22.35 5.15 10.77
N LYS A 20 -22.93 3.98 10.44
CA LYS A 20 -23.83 3.85 9.28
C LYS A 20 -25.11 4.66 9.39
N MET A 21 -25.62 4.89 10.61
CA MET A 21 -26.78 5.75 10.81
C MET A 21 -26.47 7.21 10.50
N PHE A 22 -25.24 7.68 10.78
CA PHE A 22 -24.79 8.99 10.32
C PHE A 22 -24.59 9.03 8.81
N GLU A 23 -23.92 8.02 8.24
CA GLU A 23 -23.67 7.94 6.79
C GLU A 23 -24.95 7.96 5.94
N PHE A 24 -26.04 7.38 6.45
CA PHE A 24 -27.35 7.37 5.77
C PHE A 24 -28.28 8.51 6.19
N ASP A 25 -27.78 9.54 6.88
CA ASP A 25 -28.54 10.70 7.35
C ASP A 25 -29.81 10.30 8.14
N ILE A 26 -29.73 9.23 8.92
CA ILE A 26 -30.85 8.79 9.76
C ILE A 26 -31.06 9.83 10.86
N PRO A 27 -32.31 10.25 11.16
CA PRO A 27 -32.58 11.23 12.21
C PRO A 27 -32.04 10.79 13.57
N MET A 28 -31.42 11.71 14.31
CA MET A 28 -30.71 11.43 15.56
C MET A 28 -31.56 10.72 16.62
N GLU A 29 -32.86 11.01 16.67
CA GLU A 29 -33.85 10.37 17.54
C GLU A 29 -34.06 8.88 17.24
N SER A 30 -33.73 8.44 16.01
CA SER A 30 -33.83 7.05 15.59
C SER A 30 -32.53 6.28 15.78
N HIS A 31 -31.46 6.95 16.24
CA HIS A 31 -30.16 6.30 16.40
C HIS A 31 -30.15 5.29 17.54
N ILE A 32 -29.40 4.20 17.36
CA ILE A 32 -29.20 3.23 18.42
C ILE A 32 -28.44 3.88 19.60
N PRO A 33 -28.84 3.60 20.85
CA PRO A 33 -28.08 4.00 22.01
C PRO A 33 -26.82 3.13 22.11
N ILE A 34 -25.67 3.77 22.36
CA ILE A 34 -24.41 3.07 22.60
C ILE A 34 -23.97 3.30 24.04
N SER A 35 -23.72 2.21 24.75
CA SER A 35 -23.18 2.24 26.11
C SER A 35 -21.79 2.89 26.11
N GLU A 36 -21.48 3.67 27.14
CA GLU A 36 -20.12 4.18 27.38
C GLU A 36 -19.09 3.04 27.46
N GLU A 37 -19.51 1.84 27.86
CA GLU A 37 -18.64 0.66 27.85
C GLU A 37 -18.13 0.28 26.47
N ALA A 38 -18.82 0.67 25.40
CA ALA A 38 -18.35 0.43 24.04
C ALA A 38 -17.00 1.13 23.78
N GLN A 39 -16.75 2.26 24.44
CA GLN A 39 -15.49 2.98 24.39
C GLN A 39 -14.34 2.18 25.03
N LYS A 40 -14.60 1.19 25.89
CA LYS A 40 -13.54 0.29 26.40
C LYS A 40 -12.89 -0.52 25.27
N SER A 41 -13.59 -0.71 24.14
CA SER A 41 -13.03 -1.34 22.93
C SER A 41 -11.91 -0.50 22.32
N PHE A 42 -11.89 0.82 22.57
CA PHE A 42 -10.80 1.70 22.18
C PHE A 42 -9.46 1.22 22.75
N LEU A 43 -9.40 0.95 24.05
CA LEU A 43 -8.17 0.52 24.71
C LEU A 43 -7.70 -0.85 24.18
N VAL A 44 -8.63 -1.73 23.85
CA VAL A 44 -8.31 -3.03 23.22
C VAL A 44 -7.75 -2.83 21.81
N ALA A 45 -8.39 -1.98 20.99
CA ALA A 45 -7.94 -1.66 19.64
C ALA A 45 -6.56 -0.98 19.66
N LEU A 46 -6.37 -0.01 20.56
CA LEU A 46 -5.11 0.70 20.78
C LEU A 46 -4.00 -0.28 21.14
N ALA A 47 -4.24 -1.14 22.13
CA ALA A 47 -3.25 -2.13 22.55
C ALA A 47 -2.86 -3.07 21.41
N ILE A 48 -3.83 -3.54 20.61
CA ILE A 48 -3.56 -4.39 19.45
C ILE A 48 -2.67 -3.67 18.44
N VAL A 49 -2.98 -2.43 18.06
CA VAL A 49 -2.18 -1.69 17.07
C VAL A 49 -0.79 -1.37 17.61
N ALA A 50 -0.69 -0.86 18.84
CA ALA A 50 0.57 -0.49 19.45
C ALA A 50 1.50 -1.69 19.65
N ASP A 51 0.98 -2.80 20.22
CA ASP A 51 1.76 -4.02 20.40
C ASP A 51 2.16 -4.63 19.07
N THR A 52 1.24 -4.69 18.10
CA THR A 52 1.54 -5.28 16.78
C THR A 52 2.54 -4.44 15.99
N ALA A 53 2.46 -3.11 16.06
CA ALA A 53 3.44 -2.23 15.40
C ALA A 53 4.83 -2.43 16.00
N ARG A 54 4.94 -2.46 17.33
CA ARG A 54 6.19 -2.76 18.03
C ARG A 54 6.70 -4.16 17.68
N GLU A 55 5.85 -5.19 17.72
CA GLU A 55 6.21 -6.57 17.39
C GLU A 55 6.67 -6.69 15.94
N TYR A 56 5.99 -6.04 14.99
CA TYR A 56 6.40 -6.02 13.58
C TYR A 56 7.80 -5.45 13.40
N PHE A 57 8.07 -4.32 14.07
CA PHE A 57 9.38 -3.69 14.08
C PHE A 57 10.45 -4.61 14.70
N GLU A 58 10.20 -5.17 15.88
CA GLU A 58 11.12 -6.08 16.55
C GLU A 58 11.39 -7.35 15.73
N ASP A 59 10.37 -7.92 15.10
CA ASP A 59 10.50 -9.08 14.23
C ASP A 59 11.33 -8.76 12.99
N TYR A 60 11.13 -7.59 12.38
CA TYR A 60 11.95 -7.12 11.27
C TYR A 60 13.43 -7.04 11.67
N ILE A 61 13.73 -6.41 12.80
CA ILE A 61 15.09 -6.26 13.32
C ILE A 61 15.71 -7.63 13.64
N ASN A 62 14.93 -8.56 14.18
CA ASN A 62 15.40 -9.89 14.57
C ASN A 62 15.28 -10.96 13.46
N HIS A 63 14.89 -10.57 12.24
CA HIS A 63 14.61 -11.47 11.11
C HIS A 63 13.63 -12.61 11.42
N LYS A 64 12.62 -12.32 12.25
CA LYS A 64 11.53 -13.24 12.56
C LYS A 64 10.40 -13.08 11.54
N LYS A 65 9.60 -14.13 11.37
CA LYS A 65 8.40 -14.09 10.53
C LYS A 65 7.26 -13.47 11.33
N PHE A 66 6.65 -12.43 10.78
CA PHE A 66 5.46 -11.81 11.34
C PHE A 66 4.31 -12.82 11.52
N ASN A 67 3.66 -12.79 12.68
CA ASN A 67 2.56 -13.68 12.98
C ASN A 67 1.30 -13.32 12.18
N LEU A 68 0.92 -14.18 11.23
CA LEU A 68 -0.26 -13.97 10.37
C LEU A 68 -1.59 -13.92 11.14
N GLN A 69 -1.67 -14.49 12.34
CA GLN A 69 -2.88 -14.45 13.18
C GLN A 69 -3.23 -13.02 13.63
N LEU A 70 -2.23 -12.13 13.71
CA LEU A 70 -2.42 -10.72 14.05
C LEU A 70 -3.20 -9.95 12.98
N LYS A 71 -3.22 -10.42 11.72
CA LYS A 71 -3.95 -9.71 10.65
C LYS A 71 -5.45 -9.60 10.92
N ASN A 72 -6.06 -10.64 11.50
CA ASN A 72 -7.48 -10.59 11.87
C ASN A 72 -7.73 -9.59 13.01
N GLN A 73 -6.81 -9.51 13.97
CA GLN A 73 -6.90 -8.56 15.08
C GLN A 73 -6.72 -7.12 14.60
N LEU A 74 -5.73 -6.88 13.73
CA LEU A 74 -5.51 -5.60 13.07
C LEU A 74 -6.72 -5.18 12.25
N HIS A 75 -7.33 -6.09 11.49
CA HIS A 75 -8.53 -5.79 10.72
C HIS A 75 -9.70 -5.35 11.62
N ASN A 76 -9.94 -6.08 12.71
CA ASN A 76 -10.98 -5.72 13.69
C ASN A 76 -10.71 -4.36 14.36
N ALA A 77 -9.45 -4.08 14.69
CA ALA A 77 -9.04 -2.79 15.25
C ALA A 77 -9.23 -1.65 14.23
N ALA A 78 -8.88 -1.88 12.98
CA ALA A 78 -9.02 -0.91 11.90
C ALA A 78 -10.49 -0.57 11.63
N GLU A 79 -11.36 -1.57 11.48
CA GLU A 79 -12.81 -1.36 11.32
C GLU A 79 -13.41 -0.63 12.53
N TYR A 80 -12.91 -0.91 13.74
CA TYR A 80 -13.34 -0.19 14.92
C TYR A 80 -12.96 1.29 14.86
N PHE A 81 -11.70 1.62 14.54
CA PHE A 81 -11.23 3.02 14.50
C PHE A 81 -11.92 3.83 13.40
N ASP A 82 -12.08 3.25 12.20
CA ASP A 82 -12.82 3.86 11.09
C ASP A 82 -14.26 4.19 11.51
N ALA A 83 -14.96 3.19 12.06
CA ALA A 83 -16.31 3.40 12.56
C ALA A 83 -16.38 4.39 13.72
N PHE A 84 -15.39 4.40 14.60
CA PHE A 84 -15.37 5.29 15.75
C PHE A 84 -15.25 6.75 15.33
N LEU A 85 -14.40 7.07 14.34
CA LEU A 85 -14.31 8.39 13.72
C LEU A 85 -15.66 8.84 13.15
N ALA A 86 -16.32 7.97 12.39
CA ALA A 86 -17.61 8.27 11.75
C ALA A 86 -18.82 8.25 12.71
N SER A 87 -18.66 7.77 13.95
CA SER A 87 -19.78 7.58 14.88
C SER A 87 -20.09 8.80 15.77
N GLY A 88 -19.21 9.81 15.80
CA GLY A 88 -19.35 10.97 16.69
C GLY A 88 -19.40 10.63 18.18
N LEU A 89 -18.85 9.48 18.59
CA LEU A 89 -18.90 8.99 19.97
C LEU A 89 -17.70 9.46 20.79
N GLY A 90 -17.95 9.79 22.06
CA GLY A 90 -16.90 10.18 23.00
C GLY A 90 -16.11 11.38 22.48
N ASN A 91 -14.78 11.30 22.62
CA ASN A 91 -13.88 12.36 22.19
C ASN A 91 -13.28 12.06 20.79
N SER A 92 -14.01 11.34 19.93
CA SER A 92 -13.50 10.94 18.61
C SER A 92 -13.07 12.12 17.73
N ALA A 93 -13.79 13.25 17.83
CA ALA A 93 -13.45 14.48 17.11
C ALA A 93 -12.21 15.18 17.69
N GLU A 94 -12.05 15.15 19.02
CA GLU A 94 -10.88 15.74 19.69
C GLU A 94 -9.60 14.97 19.34
N TYR A 95 -9.64 13.63 19.36
CA TYR A 95 -8.48 12.78 19.07
C TYR A 95 -8.44 12.27 17.62
N GLN A 96 -9.13 12.94 16.70
CA GLN A 96 -9.34 12.46 15.32
C GLN A 96 -8.04 12.03 14.64
N ASP A 97 -7.01 12.88 14.66
CA ASP A 97 -5.73 12.62 14.00
C ASP A 97 -5.03 11.37 14.54
N TYR A 98 -5.04 11.21 15.86
CA TYR A 98 -4.41 10.08 16.52
C TYR A 98 -5.12 8.77 16.17
N ILE A 99 -6.45 8.80 16.13
CA ILE A 99 -7.29 7.66 15.78
C ILE A 99 -7.11 7.29 14.30
N ALA A 100 -7.01 8.29 13.43
CA ALA A 100 -6.73 8.11 12.01
C ALA A 100 -5.35 7.44 11.78
N ILE A 101 -4.30 7.85 12.49
CA ILE A 101 -2.97 7.21 12.42
C ILE A 101 -3.03 5.74 12.85
N LEU A 102 -3.73 5.44 13.96
CA LEU A 102 -3.90 4.07 14.44
C LEU A 102 -4.69 3.21 13.45
N GLY A 103 -5.81 3.74 12.92
CA GLY A 103 -6.62 3.07 11.90
C GLY A 103 -5.84 2.83 10.60
N ALA A 104 -5.11 3.85 10.12
CA ALA A 104 -4.26 3.76 8.94
C ALA A 104 -3.17 2.69 9.11
N THR A 105 -2.51 2.66 10.27
CA THR A 105 -1.50 1.66 10.62
C THR A 105 -2.11 0.26 10.68
N ALA A 106 -3.27 0.12 11.32
CA ALA A 106 -3.97 -1.15 11.46
C ALA A 106 -4.37 -1.74 10.09
N TYR A 107 -5.01 -0.93 9.24
CA TYR A 107 -5.33 -1.34 7.86
C TYR A 107 -4.07 -1.67 7.07
N TYR A 108 -3.05 -0.83 7.16
CA TYR A 108 -1.82 -1.02 6.40
C TYR A 108 -1.12 -2.32 6.78
N LEU A 109 -0.81 -2.53 8.07
CA LEU A 109 -0.19 -3.76 8.56
C LEU A 109 -1.08 -4.99 8.29
N GLY A 110 -2.39 -4.82 8.30
CA GLY A 110 -3.41 -5.82 7.99
C GLY A 110 -3.60 -6.16 6.50
N ASP A 111 -2.79 -5.61 5.59
CA ASP A 111 -2.85 -5.82 4.12
C ASP A 111 -4.01 -5.12 3.40
N TYR A 112 -4.61 -4.09 4.01
CA TYR A 112 -5.66 -3.26 3.43
C TYR A 112 -5.11 -1.89 3.00
N ASN A 113 -4.13 -1.88 2.09
CA ASN A 113 -3.42 -0.67 1.65
C ASN A 113 -4.38 0.45 1.17
N GLY A 114 -5.45 0.09 0.45
CA GLY A 114 -6.46 1.06 0.00
C GLY A 114 -7.23 1.72 1.15
N SER A 115 -7.72 0.93 2.11
CA SER A 115 -8.42 1.45 3.29
C SER A 115 -7.50 2.30 4.18
N SER A 116 -6.22 1.92 4.28
CA SER A 116 -5.22 2.72 4.98
C SER A 116 -5.09 4.12 4.38
N ARG A 117 -5.01 4.23 3.04
CA ARG A 117 -4.96 5.53 2.34
C ARG A 117 -6.20 6.38 2.59
N VAL A 118 -7.39 5.78 2.60
CA VAL A 118 -8.63 6.52 2.94
C VAL A 118 -8.55 7.07 4.36
N MET A 119 -7.95 6.32 5.28
CA MET A 119 -7.86 6.70 6.69
C MET A 119 -6.95 7.91 6.94
N ILE A 120 -5.96 8.13 6.08
CA ILE A 120 -5.11 9.34 6.11
C ILE A 120 -5.92 10.62 5.86
N ASN A 121 -7.02 10.56 5.09
CA ASN A 121 -7.85 11.73 4.81
C ASN A 121 -8.60 12.27 6.04
N TYR A 122 -8.63 11.53 7.15
CA TYR A 122 -9.16 12.02 8.43
C TYR A 122 -8.14 12.83 9.23
N ILE A 123 -6.86 12.85 8.84
CA ILE A 123 -5.86 13.66 9.55
C ILE A 123 -6.02 15.12 9.13
N SER A 124 -6.21 16.00 10.11
CA SER A 124 -6.33 17.45 9.94
C SER A 124 -5.03 18.07 9.45
N ASP A 125 -5.12 19.12 8.64
CA ASP A 125 -3.98 19.98 8.30
C ASP A 125 -3.49 20.78 9.52
N ASP A 126 -4.37 21.03 10.49
CA ASP A 126 -4.09 21.76 11.74
C ASP A 126 -4.22 20.81 12.94
N ILE A 127 -3.09 20.19 13.29
CA ILE A 127 -2.99 19.18 14.35
C ILE A 127 -2.59 19.87 15.66
N HIS A 128 -3.52 19.97 16.61
CA HIS A 128 -3.28 20.70 17.87
C HIS A 128 -2.85 19.82 19.06
N LEU A 129 -3.34 18.58 19.18
CA LEU A 129 -3.08 17.76 20.37
C LEU A 129 -1.75 16.99 20.33
N LEU A 130 -1.09 16.97 19.18
CA LEU A 130 0.08 16.13 18.92
C LEU A 130 1.32 16.97 18.56
N GLU A 131 1.42 18.20 19.09
CA GLU A 131 2.43 19.20 18.71
C GLU A 131 3.88 18.65 18.75
N ASP A 132 4.25 17.88 19.77
CA ASP A 132 5.61 17.32 19.88
C ASP A 132 5.86 16.14 18.92
N SER A 133 4.79 15.59 18.34
CA SER A 133 4.77 14.47 17.41
C SER A 133 4.62 14.91 15.95
N MET A 134 4.47 16.21 15.67
CA MET A 134 4.17 16.73 14.33
C MET A 134 5.13 16.26 13.25
N THR A 135 6.44 16.24 13.54
CA THR A 135 7.43 15.76 12.57
C THR A 135 7.32 14.27 12.32
N LEU A 136 6.93 13.48 13.33
CA LEU A 136 6.70 12.05 13.18
C LEU A 136 5.46 11.78 12.32
N ILE A 137 4.39 12.55 12.52
CA ILE A 137 3.13 12.43 11.79
C ILE A 137 3.33 12.78 10.32
N LYS A 138 4.02 13.89 10.02
CA LYS A 138 4.35 14.28 8.64
C LYS A 138 5.12 13.17 7.91
N VAL A 139 6.18 12.66 8.53
CA VAL A 139 6.96 11.55 7.95
C VAL A 139 6.13 10.28 7.81
N PHE A 140 5.26 9.98 8.78
CA PHE A 140 4.34 8.84 8.67
C PHE A 140 3.42 8.96 7.46
N ILE A 141 2.82 10.15 7.24
CA ILE A 141 1.98 10.44 6.08
C ILE A 141 2.81 10.30 4.80
N ASP A 142 3.94 11.01 4.69
CA ASP A 142 4.77 11.00 3.48
C ASP A 142 5.25 9.59 3.11
N VAL A 143 5.59 8.78 4.11
CA VAL A 143 5.99 7.38 3.91
C VAL A 143 4.79 6.55 3.45
N ILE A 144 3.64 6.61 4.15
CA ILE A 144 2.51 5.72 3.87
C ILE A 144 1.83 6.05 2.53
N THR A 145 1.86 7.31 2.11
CA THR A 145 1.31 7.79 0.82
C THR A 145 2.32 7.75 -0.33
N ASP A 146 3.59 7.43 -0.05
CA ASP A 146 4.72 7.48 -0.99
C ASP A 146 5.07 8.91 -1.49
N GLU A 147 4.51 9.97 -0.88
CA GLU A 147 4.83 11.37 -1.22
C GLU A 147 6.30 11.74 -0.97
N ILE A 148 6.99 10.97 -0.13
CA ILE A 148 8.42 11.13 0.16
C ILE A 148 9.32 10.98 -1.07
N PHE A 149 8.81 10.39 -2.15
CA PHE A 149 9.51 10.28 -3.43
C PHE A 149 9.29 11.48 -4.36
N LEU A 150 8.24 12.27 -4.13
CA LEU A 150 7.86 13.42 -4.97
C LEU A 150 8.48 14.72 -4.46
N ASN A 151 8.26 15.04 -3.18
CA ASN A 151 8.60 16.34 -2.59
C ASN A 151 9.37 16.15 -1.29
N HIS A 152 10.66 15.78 -1.38
CA HIS A 152 11.48 15.64 -0.18
C HIS A 152 12.09 16.98 0.24
N THR A 153 11.58 17.54 1.33
CA THR A 153 12.19 18.66 2.04
C THR A 153 12.83 18.18 3.35
N PRO A 154 13.97 18.75 3.78
CA PRO A 154 14.54 18.47 5.08
C PRO A 154 13.53 18.71 6.20
N ILE A 155 13.44 17.76 7.12
CA ILE A 155 12.52 17.83 8.26
C ILE A 155 13.17 18.69 9.33
N GLU A 156 12.45 19.71 9.80
CA GLU A 156 12.87 20.55 10.92
C GLU A 156 12.06 20.20 12.18
N GLY A 157 12.71 20.21 13.34
CA GLY A 157 12.06 19.98 14.63
C GLY A 157 12.80 19.00 15.54
N LYS A 158 12.11 18.57 16.61
CA LYS A 158 12.68 17.84 17.76
C LYS A 158 13.43 16.55 17.41
N PHE A 159 12.94 15.81 16.41
CA PHE A 159 13.49 14.52 15.96
C PHE A 159 14.10 14.58 14.55
N SER A 160 14.40 15.79 14.06
CA SER A 160 14.84 16.06 12.68
C SER A 160 16.06 15.23 12.25
N SER A 161 17.10 15.13 13.08
CA SER A 161 18.33 14.41 12.72
C SER A 161 18.05 12.93 12.41
N GLU A 162 17.38 12.24 13.33
CA GLU A 162 17.04 10.83 13.21
C GLU A 162 16.02 10.59 12.10
N LEU A 163 15.03 11.47 11.94
CA LEU A 163 14.03 11.36 10.88
C LEU A 163 14.61 11.61 9.48
N ASN A 164 15.44 12.64 9.29
CA ASN A 164 16.11 12.87 8.01
C ASN A 164 16.99 11.67 7.64
N THR A 165 17.72 11.11 8.61
CA THR A 165 18.53 9.90 8.40
C THR A 165 17.68 8.70 7.98
N LEU A 166 16.53 8.50 8.65
CA LEU A 166 15.57 7.44 8.32
C LEU A 166 15.05 7.60 6.88
N VAL A 167 14.57 8.80 6.56
CA VAL A 167 13.96 9.11 5.26
C VAL A 167 14.97 8.98 4.13
N GLU A 168 16.16 9.56 4.28
CA GLU A 168 17.21 9.47 3.27
C GLU A 168 17.61 8.01 3.01
N SER A 169 17.82 7.24 4.08
CA SER A 169 18.19 5.82 3.97
C SER A 169 17.08 4.98 3.36
N TYR A 170 15.82 5.29 3.67
CA TYR A 170 14.65 4.63 3.08
C TYR A 170 14.56 4.92 1.59
N ARG A 171 14.66 6.19 1.20
CA ARG A 171 14.64 6.60 -0.22
C ARG A 171 15.79 5.95 -0.99
N ASN A 172 17.00 5.97 -0.45
CA ASN A 172 18.17 5.36 -1.08
C ASN A 172 18.01 3.83 -1.21
N TYR A 173 17.45 3.15 -0.20
CA TYR A 173 17.15 1.73 -0.33
C TYR A 173 16.16 1.45 -1.47
N ILE A 174 15.07 2.20 -1.55
CA ILE A 174 14.03 1.97 -2.56
C ILE A 174 14.52 2.31 -3.97
N LEU A 175 15.19 3.45 -4.15
CA LEU A 175 15.58 3.94 -5.48
C LEU A 175 16.92 3.39 -5.98
N LEU A 176 17.81 3.01 -5.07
CA LEU A 176 19.19 2.64 -5.39
C LEU A 176 19.59 1.25 -4.85
N LYS A 177 18.75 0.62 -4.03
CA LYS A 177 19.04 -0.66 -3.36
C LYS A 177 20.31 -0.62 -2.50
N THR A 178 20.61 0.54 -1.91
CA THR A 178 21.69 0.68 -0.92
C THR A 178 21.38 -0.12 0.33
N GLU A 179 22.40 -0.53 1.09
CA GLU A 179 22.18 -1.19 2.37
C GLU A 179 21.39 -0.31 3.34
N PHE A 180 20.39 -0.88 4.01
CA PHE A 180 19.59 -0.19 5.03
C PHE A 180 20.00 -0.68 6.42
N SER A 181 20.67 0.17 7.19
CA SER A 181 21.14 -0.18 8.53
C SER A 181 20.00 -0.23 9.55
N LYS A 182 19.99 -1.30 10.35
CA LYS A 182 19.02 -1.49 11.44
C LYS A 182 19.18 -0.49 12.59
N GLU A 183 20.39 0.04 12.76
CA GLU A 183 20.68 1.04 13.80
C GLU A 183 19.92 2.34 13.58
N ILE A 184 19.57 2.67 12.34
CA ILE A 184 18.77 3.86 12.01
C ILE A 184 17.42 3.81 12.73
N PHE A 185 16.76 2.65 12.71
CA PHE A 185 15.49 2.47 13.39
C PHE A 185 15.63 2.56 14.92
N ARG A 186 16.68 1.93 15.48
CA ARG A 186 16.95 1.94 16.92
C ARG A 186 17.27 3.34 17.43
N ASN A 187 18.02 4.12 16.67
CA ASN A 187 18.36 5.49 17.02
C ASN A 187 17.11 6.37 17.11
N LEU A 188 16.22 6.29 16.11
CA LEU A 188 14.96 7.03 16.16
C LEU A 188 14.07 6.58 17.33
N GLN A 189 13.93 5.27 17.54
CA GLN A 189 13.15 4.73 18.65
C GLN A 189 13.69 5.21 20.00
N TYR A 190 15.00 5.08 20.22
CA TYR A 190 15.66 5.50 21.45
C TYR A 190 15.47 6.99 21.72
N LYS A 191 15.63 7.82 20.68
CA LYS A 191 15.44 9.26 20.77
C LYS A 191 14.01 9.63 21.17
N VAL A 192 13.02 9.03 20.52
CA VAL A 192 11.61 9.32 20.80
C VAL A 192 11.19 8.78 22.18
N TYR A 193 11.70 7.62 22.59
CA TYR A 193 11.39 7.06 23.92
C TYR A 193 12.01 7.88 25.06
N GLY A 194 13.17 8.51 24.83
CA GLY A 194 13.81 9.36 25.82
C GLY A 194 13.16 10.74 25.93
N ASP A 195 12.80 11.34 24.80
CA ASP A 195 12.45 12.76 24.75
C ASP A 195 10.97 13.03 24.39
N GLY A 196 10.21 12.07 23.86
CA GLY A 196 8.85 12.24 23.33
C GLY A 196 7.72 12.00 24.33
N SER A 197 6.51 12.45 23.98
CA SER A 197 5.27 12.13 24.69
C SER A 197 4.83 10.67 24.51
N ASP A 198 3.86 10.24 25.33
CA ASP A 198 3.22 8.92 25.17
C ASP A 198 2.62 8.73 23.76
N PHE A 199 2.09 9.81 23.16
CA PHE A 199 1.64 9.82 21.77
C PHE A 199 2.80 9.63 20.79
N SER A 200 3.90 10.37 20.97
CA SER A 200 5.11 10.22 20.15
C SER A 200 5.62 8.78 20.15
N ILE A 201 5.63 8.12 21.32
CA ILE A 201 6.06 6.73 21.49
C ILE A 201 5.21 5.77 20.64
N ILE A 202 3.90 5.97 20.59
CA ILE A 202 3.02 5.11 19.81
C ILE A 202 3.15 5.42 18.31
N ILE A 203 3.20 6.70 17.94
CA ILE A 203 3.33 7.14 16.55
C ILE A 203 4.66 6.69 15.95
N VAL A 204 5.78 6.77 16.68
CA VAL A 204 7.07 6.29 16.17
C VAL A 204 7.05 4.77 15.92
N ASN A 205 6.43 3.97 16.78
CA ASN A 205 6.30 2.54 16.54
C ASN A 205 5.45 2.24 15.30
N CYS A 206 4.37 3.00 15.08
CA CYS A 206 3.57 2.92 13.86
C CYS A 206 4.40 3.24 12.61
N LEU A 207 5.13 4.37 12.62
CA LEU A 207 6.03 4.77 11.54
C LEU A 207 7.09 3.69 11.24
N LEU A 208 7.78 3.20 12.27
CA LEU A 208 8.82 2.18 12.11
C LEU A 208 8.24 0.89 11.51
N ALA A 209 7.08 0.44 12.00
CA ALA A 209 6.39 -0.73 11.46
C ALA A 209 6.01 -0.56 9.98
N VAL A 210 5.49 0.62 9.61
CA VAL A 210 5.15 0.96 8.22
C VAL A 210 6.40 0.92 7.34
N VAL A 211 7.50 1.56 7.74
CA VAL A 211 8.76 1.56 6.96
C VAL A 211 9.31 0.13 6.82
N CYS A 212 9.34 -0.65 7.90
CA CYS A 212 9.76 -2.05 7.86
C CYS A 212 8.91 -2.87 6.88
N LYS A 213 7.59 -2.66 6.89
CA LYS A 213 6.68 -3.33 5.96
C LYS A 213 6.96 -2.90 4.53
N LYS A 214 7.05 -1.59 4.26
CA LYS A 214 7.37 -1.04 2.92
C LYS A 214 8.68 -1.59 2.36
N ILE A 215 9.73 -1.70 3.18
CA ILE A 215 10.99 -2.32 2.74
C ILE A 215 10.76 -3.79 2.36
N ASN A 216 10.02 -4.54 3.17
CA ASN A 216 9.73 -5.95 2.91
C ASN A 216 8.86 -6.18 1.67
N SER A 217 7.91 -5.29 1.38
CA SER A 217 7.04 -5.34 0.21
C SER A 217 7.56 -4.52 -0.98
N SER A 218 8.75 -3.90 -0.87
CA SER A 218 9.25 -2.98 -1.89
C SER A 218 9.51 -3.66 -3.23
N SER A 219 9.28 -2.92 -4.31
CA SER A 219 9.64 -3.33 -5.67
C SER A 219 11.15 -3.55 -5.82
N ALA A 220 11.99 -2.73 -5.16
CA ALA A 220 13.45 -2.87 -5.16
C ALA A 220 13.95 -4.22 -4.62
N LYS A 221 13.22 -4.76 -3.64
CA LYS A 221 13.47 -6.08 -3.07
C LYS A 221 12.84 -7.18 -3.91
N LEU A 222 11.53 -7.11 -4.13
CA LEU A 222 10.72 -8.22 -4.59
C LEU A 222 10.68 -8.39 -6.10
N LEU A 223 10.75 -7.32 -6.90
CA LEU A 223 10.74 -7.48 -8.36
C LEU A 223 11.97 -8.24 -8.85
N PRO A 224 13.21 -7.91 -8.46
CA PRO A 224 14.38 -8.72 -8.81
C PRO A 224 14.26 -10.19 -8.37
N GLU A 225 13.78 -10.44 -7.14
CA GLU A 225 13.59 -11.78 -6.60
C GLU A 225 12.58 -12.61 -7.40
N PHE A 226 11.39 -12.06 -7.61
CA PHE A 226 10.28 -12.77 -8.25
C PHE A 226 10.42 -12.88 -9.77
N SER A 227 11.10 -11.94 -10.42
CA SER A 227 11.42 -12.01 -11.85
C SER A 227 12.68 -12.84 -12.13
N ARG A 228 13.51 -13.09 -11.12
CA ARG A 228 14.87 -13.66 -11.26
C ARG A 228 15.78 -12.79 -12.14
N LEU A 229 15.59 -11.47 -12.06
CA LEU A 229 16.38 -10.48 -12.79
C LEU A 229 17.26 -9.69 -11.83
N ASP A 230 18.34 -9.13 -12.35
CA ASP A 230 19.17 -8.21 -11.57
C ASP A 230 18.43 -6.88 -11.31
N PHE A 231 18.72 -6.22 -10.18
CA PHE A 231 18.13 -4.93 -9.86
C PHE A 231 18.45 -3.85 -10.91
N SER A 232 19.60 -3.93 -11.58
CA SER A 232 19.99 -2.98 -12.63
C SER A 232 18.95 -2.89 -13.76
N LEU A 233 18.28 -4.00 -14.11
CA LEU A 233 17.23 -4.01 -15.13
C LEU A 233 15.95 -3.30 -14.68
N TRP A 234 15.68 -3.29 -13.38
CA TRP A 234 14.50 -2.63 -12.80
C TRP A 234 14.77 -1.19 -12.35
N ARG A 235 16.04 -0.76 -12.32
CA ARG A 235 16.46 0.50 -11.71
C ARG A 235 15.74 1.69 -12.31
N ASP A 236 15.76 1.83 -13.63
CA ASP A 236 15.21 2.99 -14.32
C ASP A 236 13.70 3.09 -14.09
N TYR A 237 12.99 1.96 -14.17
CA TYR A 237 11.57 1.90 -13.81
C TYR A 237 11.34 2.32 -12.37
N ILE A 238 12.03 1.70 -11.39
CA ILE A 238 11.83 2.00 -9.97
C ILE A 238 12.18 3.45 -9.63
N GLN A 239 13.05 4.11 -10.41
CA GLN A 239 13.39 5.52 -10.22
C GLN A 239 12.35 6.49 -10.79
N SER A 240 11.57 6.06 -11.78
CA SER A 240 10.50 6.89 -12.35
C SER A 240 9.43 7.25 -11.32
N GLU A 241 8.81 8.41 -11.51
CA GLU A 241 7.81 8.98 -10.59
C GLU A 241 6.59 8.06 -10.43
N ASP A 242 6.00 7.64 -11.55
CA ASP A 242 4.76 6.83 -11.62
C ASP A 242 4.97 5.33 -11.35
N SER A 243 6.18 4.92 -10.97
CA SER A 243 6.46 3.52 -10.69
C SER A 243 5.83 3.02 -9.39
N ILE A 244 5.49 1.74 -9.41
CA ILE A 244 5.04 1.02 -8.22
C ILE A 244 6.26 0.85 -7.30
N LYS A 245 6.33 1.61 -6.19
CA LYS A 245 7.39 1.49 -5.17
C LYS A 245 7.20 0.28 -4.25
N GLU A 246 5.95 -0.11 -4.05
CA GLU A 246 5.54 -1.19 -3.14
C GLU A 246 4.60 -2.18 -3.81
N LEU A 247 4.89 -3.48 -3.70
CA LEU A 247 4.00 -4.53 -4.17
C LEU A 247 2.88 -4.81 -3.16
N TRP A 248 1.65 -4.78 -3.64
CA TRP A 248 0.46 -5.14 -2.86
C TRP A 248 0.35 -6.66 -2.68
N PRO A 249 -0.43 -7.15 -1.69
CA PRO A 249 -0.55 -8.58 -1.39
C PRO A 249 -0.83 -9.46 -2.60
N SER A 250 -1.69 -9.00 -3.52
CA SER A 250 -2.03 -9.70 -4.76
C SER A 250 -0.82 -9.83 -5.71
N GLN A 251 -0.01 -8.78 -5.84
CA GLN A 251 1.21 -8.78 -6.65
C GLN A 251 2.32 -9.64 -6.03
N ILE A 252 2.44 -9.61 -4.70
CA ILE A 252 3.36 -10.49 -3.97
C ILE A 252 2.98 -11.96 -4.22
N GLU A 253 1.69 -12.29 -4.20
CA GLU A 253 1.24 -13.65 -4.46
C GLU A 253 1.54 -14.09 -5.90
N LEU A 254 1.31 -13.22 -6.90
CA LEU A 254 1.73 -13.49 -8.28
C LEU A 254 3.22 -13.80 -8.40
N GLY A 255 4.06 -13.03 -7.71
CA GLY A 255 5.49 -13.25 -7.66
C GLY A 255 5.88 -14.59 -7.03
N ARG A 256 5.25 -14.96 -5.91
CA ARG A 256 5.46 -16.28 -5.26
C ARG A 256 5.06 -17.46 -6.15
N GLN A 257 4.02 -17.29 -6.95
CA GLN A 257 3.56 -18.31 -7.91
C GLN A 257 4.40 -18.31 -9.21
N GLY A 258 5.48 -17.52 -9.30
CA GLY A 258 6.39 -17.52 -10.43
C GLY A 258 5.87 -16.80 -11.69
N ILE A 259 4.76 -16.07 -11.59
CA ILE A 259 4.15 -15.40 -12.73
C ILE A 259 5.10 -14.34 -13.32
N PHE A 260 5.81 -13.60 -12.48
CA PHE A 260 6.81 -12.63 -12.96
C PHE A 260 8.02 -13.30 -13.63
N SER A 261 8.39 -14.52 -13.21
CA SER A 261 9.43 -15.32 -13.88
C SER A 261 8.95 -16.07 -15.14
N GLY A 262 7.67 -15.94 -15.51
CA GLY A 262 7.12 -16.47 -16.76
C GLY A 262 6.27 -17.74 -16.65
N GLU A 263 5.92 -18.16 -15.43
CA GLU A 263 4.98 -19.26 -15.24
C GLU A 263 3.56 -18.88 -15.69
N SER A 264 2.80 -19.87 -16.16
CA SER A 264 1.39 -19.70 -16.53
C SER A 264 0.47 -19.91 -15.32
N GLY A 265 -0.61 -19.15 -15.21
CA GLY A 265 -1.54 -19.30 -14.09
C GLY A 265 -2.92 -18.72 -14.33
N ILE A 266 -3.88 -19.18 -13.52
CA ILE A 266 -5.23 -18.61 -13.43
C ILE A 266 -5.28 -17.77 -12.16
N VAL A 267 -5.62 -16.49 -12.32
CA VAL A 267 -5.59 -15.51 -11.23
C VAL A 267 -7.00 -15.01 -10.96
N GLN A 268 -7.47 -15.20 -9.73
CA GLN A 268 -8.69 -14.55 -9.25
C GLN A 268 -8.31 -13.36 -8.39
N MET A 269 -8.57 -12.15 -8.90
CA MET A 269 -8.39 -10.90 -8.16
C MET A 269 -9.74 -10.20 -8.00
N PRO A 270 -10.06 -9.65 -6.81
CA PRO A 270 -11.17 -8.73 -6.65
C PRO A 270 -10.96 -7.45 -7.50
N THR A 271 -12.04 -6.70 -7.71
CA THR A 271 -11.93 -5.31 -8.20
C THR A 271 -11.07 -4.49 -7.23
N SER A 272 -10.43 -3.42 -7.71
CA SER A 272 -9.54 -2.53 -6.94
C SER A 272 -8.34 -3.18 -6.23
N SER A 273 -7.97 -4.42 -6.59
CA SER A 273 -6.81 -5.14 -6.01
C SER A 273 -5.53 -5.01 -6.84
N GLY A 274 -5.47 -4.06 -7.78
CA GLY A 274 -4.28 -3.77 -8.59
C GLY A 274 -4.10 -4.63 -9.85
N LYS A 275 -5.18 -5.09 -10.51
CA LYS A 275 -5.09 -5.97 -11.70
C LYS A 275 -4.24 -5.38 -12.83
N THR A 276 -4.50 -4.13 -13.21
CA THR A 276 -3.76 -3.49 -14.31
C THR A 276 -2.29 -3.29 -13.95
N ALA A 277 -2.02 -2.86 -12.71
CA ALA A 277 -0.67 -2.77 -12.16
C ALA A 277 0.07 -4.11 -12.18
N SER A 278 -0.61 -5.22 -11.85
CA SER A 278 -0.06 -6.57 -11.98
C SER A 278 0.28 -6.93 -13.43
N VAL A 279 -0.59 -6.64 -14.39
CA VAL A 279 -0.32 -6.89 -15.82
C VAL A 279 0.88 -6.09 -16.31
N ASN A 280 0.99 -4.82 -15.92
CA ASN A 280 2.14 -3.98 -16.22
C ASN A 280 3.46 -4.60 -15.73
N LEU A 281 3.51 -5.04 -14.47
CA LEU A 281 4.69 -5.71 -13.92
C LEU A 281 5.02 -7.04 -14.62
N ILE A 282 4.01 -7.82 -15.03
CA ILE A 282 4.20 -9.07 -15.79
C ILE A 282 4.85 -8.78 -17.14
N LEU A 283 4.34 -7.79 -17.87
CA LEU A 283 4.87 -7.40 -19.18
C LEU A 283 6.31 -6.91 -19.07
N ARG A 284 6.58 -5.97 -18.16
CA ARG A 284 7.94 -5.46 -17.90
C ARG A 284 8.91 -6.58 -17.58
N SER A 285 8.52 -7.47 -16.66
CA SER A 285 9.35 -8.61 -16.29
C SER A 285 9.66 -9.49 -17.49
N ALA A 286 8.70 -9.68 -18.39
CA ALA A 286 8.90 -10.46 -19.62
C ALA A 286 9.86 -9.78 -20.60
N PHE A 287 9.66 -8.49 -20.86
CA PHE A 287 10.52 -7.68 -21.72
C PHE A 287 11.94 -7.54 -21.17
N TYR A 288 12.11 -7.19 -19.89
CA TYR A 288 13.43 -7.08 -19.24
C TYR A 288 14.20 -8.40 -19.21
N SER A 289 13.50 -9.54 -19.20
CA SER A 289 14.10 -10.86 -19.31
C SER A 289 14.44 -11.30 -20.75
N ASN A 290 14.05 -10.51 -21.77
CA ASN A 290 14.14 -10.83 -23.19
C ASN A 290 13.50 -12.18 -23.55
N ARG A 291 12.45 -12.59 -22.83
CA ARG A 291 11.76 -13.88 -23.05
C ARG A 291 10.59 -13.78 -24.03
N ILE A 292 10.15 -12.56 -24.33
CA ILE A 292 9.15 -12.25 -25.34
C ILE A 292 9.59 -11.01 -26.11
N ASP A 293 9.28 -10.98 -27.42
CA ASP A 293 9.31 -9.76 -28.23
C ASP A 293 7.89 -9.19 -28.42
N ASN A 294 6.86 -10.01 -28.18
CA ASN A 294 5.48 -9.66 -28.45
C ASN A 294 4.55 -10.15 -27.34
N ALA A 295 3.51 -9.37 -27.05
CA ALA A 295 2.47 -9.71 -26.08
C ALA A 295 1.08 -9.47 -26.65
N LEU A 296 0.13 -10.36 -26.31
CA LEU A 296 -1.26 -10.24 -26.71
C LEU A 296 -2.18 -10.26 -25.47
N ILE A 297 -2.97 -9.21 -25.30
CA ILE A 297 -3.99 -9.11 -24.24
C ILE A 297 -5.37 -9.19 -24.87
N ILE A 298 -6.21 -10.09 -24.34
CA ILE A 298 -7.58 -10.29 -24.82
C ILE A 298 -8.55 -9.84 -23.74
N ALA A 299 -9.48 -8.95 -24.08
CA ALA A 299 -10.54 -8.49 -23.18
C ALA A 299 -11.94 -8.65 -23.81
N PRO A 300 -12.99 -8.79 -22.99
CA PRO A 300 -14.35 -9.09 -23.48
C PRO A 300 -15.03 -7.92 -24.20
N PHE A 301 -14.69 -6.67 -23.89
CA PHE A 301 -15.39 -5.49 -24.40
C PHE A 301 -14.43 -4.43 -24.93
N ARG A 302 -14.82 -3.76 -26.02
CA ARG A 302 -14.06 -2.63 -26.60
C ARG A 302 -13.75 -1.52 -25.60
N ALA A 303 -14.71 -1.17 -24.75
CA ALA A 303 -14.50 -0.16 -23.72
C ALA A 303 -13.40 -0.56 -22.73
N LEU A 304 -13.36 -1.83 -22.35
CA LEU A 304 -12.33 -2.37 -21.46
C LEU A 304 -10.96 -2.49 -22.16
N CYS A 305 -10.92 -2.86 -23.45
CA CYS A 305 -9.68 -2.79 -24.24
C CYS A 305 -9.08 -1.37 -24.21
N ARG A 306 -9.93 -0.34 -24.41
CA ARG A 306 -9.52 1.07 -24.36
C ARG A 306 -9.00 1.53 -23.01
N GLU A 307 -9.62 1.05 -21.94
CA GLU A 307 -9.16 1.31 -20.58
C GLU A 307 -7.77 0.69 -20.37
N ILE A 308 -7.62 -0.61 -20.68
CA ILE A 308 -6.33 -1.31 -20.54
C ILE A 308 -5.25 -0.70 -21.44
N TYR A 309 -5.59 -0.29 -22.66
CA TYR A 309 -4.66 0.38 -23.58
C TYR A 309 -4.13 1.66 -22.98
N ARG A 310 -5.02 2.54 -22.52
CA ARG A 310 -4.63 3.83 -21.93
C ARG A 310 -3.74 3.62 -20.72
N ASP A 311 -4.12 2.71 -19.84
CA ASP A 311 -3.36 2.40 -18.63
C ASP A 311 -1.97 1.87 -18.96
N ILE A 312 -1.87 0.86 -19.86
CA ILE A 312 -0.57 0.29 -20.21
C ILE A 312 0.27 1.30 -21.00
N ASN A 313 -0.31 2.01 -21.96
CA ASN A 313 0.42 3.01 -22.75
C ASN A 313 0.96 4.14 -21.87
N ALA A 314 0.22 4.58 -20.84
CA ALA A 314 0.71 5.55 -19.87
C ALA A 314 1.95 5.04 -19.12
N HIS A 315 2.01 3.75 -18.79
CA HIS A 315 3.17 3.18 -18.11
C HIS A 315 4.39 3.03 -19.03
N PHE A 316 4.22 2.75 -20.31
CA PHE A 316 5.32 2.53 -21.26
C PHE A 316 5.67 3.76 -22.11
N VAL A 317 5.11 4.94 -21.80
CA VAL A 317 5.26 6.14 -22.64
C VAL A 317 6.72 6.58 -22.83
N ASP A 318 7.55 6.36 -21.82
CA ASP A 318 8.98 6.70 -21.84
C ASP A 318 9.87 5.57 -22.38
N GLU A 319 9.29 4.40 -22.70
CA GLU A 319 10.00 3.25 -23.24
C GLU A 319 9.87 3.20 -24.76
N ASN A 320 10.76 3.90 -25.46
CA ASN A 320 10.76 4.02 -26.93
C ASN A 320 10.83 2.68 -27.70
N ASN A 321 11.19 1.59 -27.03
CA ASN A 321 11.30 0.26 -27.61
C ASN A 321 10.00 -0.54 -27.55
N VAL A 322 9.00 -0.06 -26.79
CA VAL A 322 7.70 -0.71 -26.61
C VAL A 322 6.64 0.01 -27.43
N ILE A 323 6.00 -0.70 -28.35
CA ILE A 323 4.87 -0.21 -29.13
C ILE A 323 3.59 -0.83 -28.57
N VAL A 324 2.65 0.01 -28.11
CA VAL A 324 1.32 -0.43 -27.70
C VAL A 324 0.31 -0.12 -28.80
N SER A 325 -0.41 -1.14 -29.27
CA SER A 325 -1.41 -1.03 -30.34
C SER A 325 -2.74 -1.65 -29.94
N GLU A 326 -3.85 -0.99 -30.31
CA GLU A 326 -5.20 -1.55 -30.20
C GLU A 326 -5.67 -2.09 -31.55
N VAL A 327 -6.26 -3.27 -31.55
CA VAL A 327 -6.80 -3.89 -32.77
C VAL A 327 -8.28 -4.22 -32.55
N PHE A 328 -9.15 -3.56 -33.33
CA PHE A 328 -10.61 -3.71 -33.26
C PHE A 328 -11.19 -4.12 -34.61
N ASP A 329 -12.14 -5.05 -34.60
CA ASP A 329 -13.09 -5.31 -35.71
C ASP A 329 -12.46 -5.27 -37.10
N LEU A 330 -11.51 -6.17 -37.36
CA LEU A 330 -10.86 -6.25 -38.66
C LEU A 330 -11.33 -7.49 -39.44
N PRO A 331 -11.92 -7.32 -40.64
CA PRO A 331 -12.18 -8.44 -41.56
C PRO A 331 -10.89 -9.00 -42.17
N GLU A 332 -9.77 -8.27 -42.11
CA GLU A 332 -8.44 -8.69 -42.59
C GLU A 332 -7.36 -8.32 -41.57
N ILE A 333 -6.37 -9.20 -41.38
CA ILE A 333 -5.21 -8.96 -40.51
C ILE A 333 -4.57 -7.61 -40.90
N PRO A 334 -4.45 -6.63 -39.99
CA PRO A 334 -3.91 -5.33 -40.35
C PRO A 334 -2.43 -5.49 -40.75
N PRO A 335 -1.90 -4.63 -41.63
CA PRO A 335 -0.47 -4.65 -41.99
C PRO A 335 0.43 -4.63 -40.76
N ASP A 336 -0.03 -4.06 -39.64
CA ASP A 336 0.66 -3.99 -38.36
C ASP A 336 0.85 -5.36 -37.65
N PHE A 337 0.17 -6.41 -38.09
CA PHE A 337 0.46 -7.79 -37.65
C PHE A 337 1.67 -8.40 -38.38
N SER A 338 2.17 -7.78 -39.45
CA SER A 338 3.48 -8.15 -40.02
C SER A 338 4.66 -7.72 -39.12
N ILE A 339 4.39 -6.89 -38.10
CA ILE A 339 5.36 -6.39 -37.12
C ILE A 339 5.79 -7.49 -36.13
N PHE A 340 5.06 -8.60 -35.99
CA PHE A 340 5.54 -9.78 -35.25
C PHE A 340 6.88 -10.34 -35.79
N ASN A 341 7.30 -9.92 -37.01
CA ASN A 341 8.57 -10.28 -37.64
C ASN A 341 9.65 -9.18 -37.58
N ASP A 342 9.35 -7.99 -37.05
CA ASP A 342 10.34 -6.91 -36.97
C ASP A 342 11.09 -7.05 -35.64
N GLY A 343 12.11 -7.92 -35.62
CA GLY A 343 12.89 -8.34 -34.44
C GLY A 343 13.74 -7.25 -33.76
N LYS A 344 13.29 -5.99 -33.81
CA LYS A 344 13.92 -4.81 -33.21
C LYS A 344 13.01 -4.08 -32.22
N LYS A 345 11.72 -4.42 -32.08
CA LYS A 345 10.79 -3.70 -31.19
C LYS A 345 9.86 -4.65 -30.44
N GLU A 346 9.63 -4.32 -29.17
CA GLU A 346 8.70 -5.03 -28.32
C GLU A 346 7.27 -4.54 -28.60
N SER A 347 6.35 -5.43 -28.98
CA SER A 347 5.00 -5.04 -29.42
C SER A 347 3.90 -5.62 -28.53
N LEU A 348 2.97 -4.78 -28.07
CA LEU A 348 1.82 -5.16 -27.27
C LEU A 348 0.52 -4.93 -28.06
N TYR A 349 -0.26 -5.99 -28.23
CA TYR A 349 -1.54 -5.95 -28.94
C TYR A 349 -2.72 -6.18 -27.98
N LEU A 350 -3.74 -5.35 -28.10
CA LEU A 350 -5.01 -5.51 -27.39
C LEU A 350 -6.12 -5.93 -28.36
N LEU A 351 -6.71 -7.09 -28.12
CA LEU A 351 -7.79 -7.66 -28.94
C LEU A 351 -9.08 -7.81 -28.14
N GLN A 352 -10.19 -7.58 -28.84
CA GLN A 352 -11.51 -7.97 -28.34
C GLN A 352 -11.76 -9.46 -28.63
N ARG A 353 -12.37 -10.18 -27.68
CA ARG A 353 -12.66 -11.62 -27.76
C ARG A 353 -13.42 -12.07 -29.04
N ASN A 354 -14.09 -11.17 -29.75
CA ASN A 354 -14.83 -11.46 -30.98
C ASN A 354 -13.98 -11.38 -32.25
N CYS A 355 -12.68 -11.06 -32.16
CA CYS A 355 -11.75 -11.24 -33.27
C CYS A 355 -11.49 -12.75 -33.44
N CYS A 356 -12.38 -13.45 -34.13
CA CYS A 356 -12.10 -14.80 -34.62
C CYS A 356 -11.02 -14.70 -35.70
N PHE A 357 -9.80 -15.11 -35.37
CA PHE A 357 -8.84 -15.50 -36.41
C PHE A 357 -9.35 -16.83 -37.00
N TYR A 358 -9.82 -16.78 -38.24
CA TYR A 358 -10.00 -17.96 -39.08
C TYR A 358 -8.79 -18.16 -39.97
#